data_AF-A0A191VZF8-F1
#
_entry.id   AF-A0A191VZF8-F1
#
_cell.length_a   1.000
_cell.length_b   1.000
_cell.length_c   1.000
_cell.angle_alpha   90.00
_cell.angle_beta   90.00
_cell.angle_gamma   90.00
#
_symmetry.space_group_name_H-M   'P 1'
#
loop_
_entity.id
_entity.type
_entity.pdbx_description
1 polymer ?
#
loop_
_entity_poly.entity_id
_entity_poly.type
_entity_poly.pdbx_seq_one_letter_code
_entity_poly.pdbx_strand_id
1 'polypeptide(L)'
;DIVRGKDLFLGNTYESAQRKVLEDNLRKIFKKIHEDVTKGGKNGAEELKTRYKDDAKGGHFYQLREDWWDANRETVWKAITCEVKSGSQYFRPTCGKNDTRTAEDCRCPNGKNSDQVPTYFDYVPQYLRWFEEWAEDFCRKKKKQLPHLKTNCRGETDGEKYCSGNGYDCTKTIYKKGRIVVGYECTSCSVWCRMYEKWIDNQKKEFLKQRNKYQTEIPVNGRKRRSTTSNYKGYEKQFYEEFKRNYGDVNKFLQLLNKEATCKTIGDEKEKIDFTKNVEDNKNINSQGTFYHSQYCEVCPGCGVELIVNEWKEKNNGNCKRGKRYNIEDGAQSNDINVLSFGDKRDEIKSKIGTFCNQRSGSSVVAGGSDDCGGNNIDSSLCEPWKCYKEDDIKNDEQDDLEYDQELTGAGGLCILKNRNKTSDNDPEEFQKTFNEFFYFWIGRFLNDSMYWRGKVGGCLKNDKKTCGNKKCKGNCECFLKWIEKKKTEWEDIKKHFKTQELPGDPGSILKYVLKLEYLFENIKSGYGDVKETEAINKILDEEKKK
;
A
#
# COMPACT_ATOMS: atom_id res chain seq x y z
N ASP A 1 -22.12 -17.11 12.18
CA ASP A 1 -22.96 -15.93 11.87
C ASP A 1 -23.84 -16.04 10.65
N ILE A 2 -23.37 -16.56 9.51
CA ILE A 2 -24.19 -16.72 8.30
C ILE A 2 -25.49 -17.48 8.58
N VAL A 3 -25.41 -18.70 9.14
CA VAL A 3 -26.59 -19.52 9.51
C VAL A 3 -27.55 -18.75 10.40
N ARG A 4 -27.01 -18.03 11.38
CA ARG A 4 -27.76 -17.26 12.39
C ARG A 4 -28.32 -15.93 11.86
N GLY A 5 -28.01 -15.55 10.62
CA GLY A 5 -28.43 -14.28 10.02
C GLY A 5 -27.74 -13.06 10.64
N LYS A 6 -26.59 -13.25 11.29
CA LYS A 6 -25.80 -12.21 12.00
C LYS A 6 -24.60 -11.69 11.20
N ASP A 7 -24.35 -12.28 10.04
CA ASP A 7 -23.18 -11.93 9.24
C ASP A 7 -23.23 -10.49 8.73
N LEU A 8 -22.13 -9.75 8.86
CA LEU A 8 -21.99 -8.35 8.52
C LEU A 8 -21.46 -8.15 7.09
N PHE A 9 -21.03 -9.20 6.39
CA PHE A 9 -20.36 -9.08 5.09
C PHE A 9 -21.37 -8.84 3.96
N LEU A 10 -21.50 -7.59 3.52
CA LEU A 10 -22.43 -7.23 2.44
C LEU A 10 -21.82 -7.40 1.04
N GLY A 11 -20.49 -7.47 0.95
CA GLY A 11 -19.74 -7.66 -0.29
C GLY A 11 -19.90 -6.55 -1.33
N ASN A 12 -19.38 -6.79 -2.54
CA ASN A 12 -19.64 -5.98 -3.72
C ASN A 12 -21.07 -6.22 -4.27
N THR A 13 -21.47 -5.54 -5.35
CA THR A 13 -22.83 -5.67 -5.91
C THR A 13 -23.20 -7.12 -6.26
N TYR A 14 -22.27 -7.92 -6.79
CA TYR A 14 -22.48 -9.32 -7.11
C TYR A 14 -22.62 -10.19 -5.85
N GLU A 15 -21.68 -10.06 -4.93
CA GLU A 15 -21.70 -10.79 -3.65
C GLU A 15 -22.96 -10.45 -2.82
N SER A 16 -23.39 -9.18 -2.84
CA SER A 16 -24.60 -8.74 -2.14
C SER A 16 -25.86 -9.39 -2.71
N ALA A 17 -25.91 -9.64 -4.03
CA ALA A 17 -27.02 -10.33 -4.67
C ALA A 17 -27.04 -11.81 -4.29
N GLN A 18 -25.89 -12.48 -4.32
CA GLN A 18 -25.76 -13.88 -3.89
C GLN A 18 -26.12 -14.05 -2.41
N ARG A 19 -25.69 -13.12 -1.55
CA ARG A 19 -26.04 -13.12 -0.13
C ARG A 19 -27.56 -13.05 0.09
N LYS A 20 -28.29 -12.24 -0.68
CA LYS A 20 -29.76 -12.17 -0.59
C LYS A 20 -30.39 -13.52 -0.93
N VAL A 21 -29.94 -14.17 -2.00
CA VAL A 21 -30.41 -15.52 -2.38
C VAL A 21 -30.15 -16.53 -1.26
N LEU A 22 -28.95 -16.51 -0.68
CA LEU A 22 -28.59 -17.38 0.44
C LEU A 22 -29.50 -17.14 1.66
N GLU A 23 -29.68 -15.88 2.06
CA GLU A 23 -30.51 -15.53 3.21
C GLU A 23 -31.99 -15.86 2.99
N ASP A 24 -32.52 -15.66 1.78
CA ASP A 24 -33.89 -16.06 1.42
C ASP A 24 -34.08 -17.57 1.48
N ASN A 25 -33.08 -18.35 1.05
CA ASN A 25 -33.10 -19.80 1.16
C ASN A 25 -33.05 -20.26 2.63
N LEU A 26 -32.19 -19.65 3.45
CA LEU A 26 -32.15 -19.92 4.89
C LEU A 26 -33.51 -19.61 5.55
N ARG A 27 -34.16 -18.49 5.21
CA ARG A 27 -35.50 -18.18 5.73
C ARG A 27 -36.53 -19.24 5.34
N LYS A 28 -36.52 -19.70 4.10
CA LYS A 28 -37.43 -20.77 3.65
C LYS A 28 -37.19 -22.09 4.39
N ILE A 29 -35.94 -22.44 4.64
CA ILE A 29 -35.57 -23.66 5.39
C ILE A 29 -36.04 -23.54 6.84
N PHE A 30 -35.68 -22.45 7.52
CA PHE A 30 -36.04 -22.25 8.93
C PHE A 30 -37.54 -22.07 9.15
N LYS A 31 -38.28 -21.56 8.15
CA LYS A 31 -39.74 -21.57 8.16
C LYS A 31 -40.30 -23.00 8.25
N LYS A 32 -39.81 -23.92 7.40
CA LYS A 32 -40.24 -25.32 7.42
C LYS A 32 -39.88 -26.01 8.74
N ILE A 33 -38.68 -25.74 9.27
CA ILE A 33 -38.25 -26.28 10.56
C ILE A 33 -39.17 -25.76 11.68
N HIS A 34 -39.43 -24.44 11.70
CA HIS A 34 -40.33 -23.82 12.68
C HIS A 34 -41.72 -24.46 12.65
N GLU A 35 -42.32 -24.61 11.46
CA GLU A 35 -43.62 -25.26 11.28
C GLU A 35 -43.61 -26.72 11.79
N ASP A 36 -42.55 -27.48 11.55
CA ASP A 36 -42.45 -28.88 11.97
C ASP A 36 -42.25 -29.06 13.48
N VAL A 37 -41.40 -28.23 14.11
CA VAL A 37 -41.10 -28.33 15.55
C VAL A 37 -42.19 -27.72 16.43
N THR A 38 -43.01 -26.82 15.87
CA THR A 38 -44.17 -26.23 16.57
C THR A 38 -45.49 -26.94 16.26
N LYS A 39 -45.49 -28.01 15.46
CA LYS A 39 -46.70 -28.78 15.13
C LYS A 39 -47.22 -29.54 16.34
N GLY A 40 -48.51 -29.39 16.65
CA GLY A 40 -49.17 -30.08 17.76
C GLY A 40 -49.11 -31.61 17.63
N GLY A 41 -48.99 -32.31 18.77
CA GLY A 41 -48.88 -33.78 18.83
C GLY A 41 -47.46 -34.33 19.00
N LYS A 42 -46.42 -33.46 19.04
CA LYS A 42 -45.05 -33.82 19.43
C LYS A 42 -44.78 -33.40 20.88
N ASN A 43 -44.02 -34.22 21.63
CA ASN A 43 -43.56 -33.84 22.98
C ASN A 43 -42.76 -32.53 22.91
N GLY A 44 -43.14 -31.54 23.74
CA GLY A 44 -42.48 -30.23 23.78
C GLY A 44 -43.02 -29.17 22.80
N ALA A 45 -44.03 -29.48 21.98
CA ALA A 45 -44.50 -28.56 20.93
C ALA A 45 -45.09 -27.25 21.49
N GLU A 46 -45.79 -27.29 22.63
CA GLU A 46 -46.39 -26.10 23.24
C GLU A 46 -45.33 -25.17 23.86
N GLU A 47 -44.29 -25.75 24.45
CA GLU A 47 -43.12 -25.05 24.95
C GLU A 47 -42.35 -24.38 23.80
N LEU A 48 -42.16 -25.08 22.67
CA LEU A 48 -41.47 -24.56 21.49
C LEU A 48 -42.28 -23.47 20.78
N LYS A 49 -43.61 -23.60 20.69
CA LYS A 49 -44.49 -22.51 20.22
C LYS A 49 -44.32 -21.25 21.06
N THR A 50 -44.21 -21.41 22.37
CA THR A 50 -44.02 -20.30 23.30
C THR A 50 -42.62 -19.69 23.12
N ARG A 51 -41.58 -20.52 23.04
CA ARG A 51 -40.19 -20.08 22.84
C ARG A 51 -39.99 -19.33 21.52
N TYR A 52 -40.55 -19.82 20.42
CA TYR A 52 -40.38 -19.25 19.07
C TYR A 52 -41.58 -18.41 18.59
N LYS A 53 -42.40 -17.89 19.52
CA LYS A 53 -43.62 -17.13 19.20
C LYS A 53 -43.35 -15.89 18.34
N ASP A 54 -42.23 -15.21 18.59
CA ASP A 54 -41.90 -13.95 17.92
C ASP A 54 -41.08 -14.15 16.62
N ASP A 55 -40.53 -15.35 16.38
CA ASP A 55 -39.75 -15.67 15.19
C ASP A 55 -40.58 -15.58 13.90
N ALA A 56 -41.85 -16.01 13.97
CA ALA A 56 -42.80 -15.95 12.87
C ALA A 56 -43.20 -14.52 12.48
N LYS A 57 -43.15 -13.56 13.41
CA LYS A 57 -43.53 -12.16 13.15
C LYS A 57 -42.50 -11.41 12.31
N GLY A 58 -41.23 -11.83 12.37
CA GLY A 58 -40.14 -11.22 11.60
C GLY A 58 -39.74 -12.01 10.35
N GLY A 59 -40.15 -13.28 10.21
CA GLY A 59 -39.77 -14.16 9.09
C GLY A 59 -38.27 -14.50 9.02
N HIS A 60 -37.49 -14.07 10.02
CA HIS A 60 -36.05 -14.30 10.12
C HIS A 60 -35.70 -15.51 10.97
N PHE A 61 -36.58 -15.90 11.90
CA PHE A 61 -36.38 -17.05 12.80
C PHE A 61 -35.11 -16.97 13.64
N TYR A 62 -34.78 -15.79 14.17
CA TYR A 62 -33.50 -15.56 14.86
C TYR A 62 -33.33 -16.48 16.07
N GLN A 63 -34.35 -16.66 16.90
CA GLN A 63 -34.21 -17.48 18.11
C GLN A 63 -34.05 -18.97 17.77
N LEU A 64 -34.84 -19.49 16.83
CA LEU A 64 -34.71 -20.85 16.32
C LEU A 64 -33.33 -21.08 15.65
N ARG A 65 -32.82 -20.10 14.89
CA ARG A 65 -31.50 -20.21 14.26
C ARG A 65 -30.35 -20.23 15.27
N GLU A 66 -30.47 -19.50 16.38
CA GLU A 66 -29.48 -19.53 17.47
C GLU A 66 -29.48 -20.88 18.18
N ASP A 67 -30.66 -21.39 18.56
CA ASP A 67 -30.78 -22.71 19.20
C ASP A 67 -30.33 -23.83 18.25
N TRP A 68 -30.64 -23.72 16.95
CA TRP A 68 -30.16 -24.65 15.94
C TRP A 68 -28.63 -24.66 15.86
N TRP A 69 -27.98 -23.48 15.88
CA TRP A 69 -26.53 -23.40 15.87
C TRP A 69 -25.94 -24.05 17.13
N ASP A 70 -26.48 -23.73 18.31
CA ASP A 70 -26.03 -24.29 19.58
C ASP A 70 -26.10 -25.83 19.58
N ALA A 71 -27.18 -26.39 19.05
CA ALA A 71 -27.38 -27.84 18.94
C ALA A 71 -26.48 -28.52 17.88
N ASN A 72 -26.02 -27.81 16.85
CA ASN A 72 -25.32 -28.41 15.70
C ASN A 72 -23.85 -28.01 15.57
N ARG A 73 -23.36 -27.03 16.32
CA ARG A 73 -21.98 -26.49 16.21
C ARG A 73 -20.90 -27.56 16.40
N GLU A 74 -21.16 -28.57 17.24
CA GLU A 74 -20.25 -29.71 17.44
C GLU A 74 -20.06 -30.49 16.14
N THR A 75 -21.17 -30.90 15.51
CA THR A 75 -21.15 -31.63 14.23
C THR A 75 -20.52 -30.79 13.11
N VAL A 76 -20.80 -29.49 13.07
CA VAL A 76 -20.18 -28.56 12.11
C VAL A 76 -18.67 -28.49 12.32
N TRP A 77 -18.20 -28.44 13.57
CA TRP A 77 -16.78 -28.44 13.88
C TRP A 77 -16.09 -29.75 13.45
N LYS A 78 -16.73 -30.90 13.68
CA LYS A 78 -16.23 -32.19 13.19
C LYS A 78 -16.05 -32.19 11.67
N ALA A 79 -17.02 -31.65 10.95
CA ALA A 79 -16.94 -31.55 9.49
C ALA A 79 -15.81 -30.62 9.03
N ILE A 80 -15.67 -29.44 9.63
CA ILE A 80 -14.61 -28.47 9.28
C ILE A 80 -13.20 -29.03 9.60
N THR A 81 -13.10 -29.87 10.62
CA THR A 81 -11.83 -30.48 11.05
C THR A 81 -11.60 -31.88 10.45
N CYS A 82 -12.41 -32.33 9.49
CA CYS A 82 -12.35 -33.70 8.96
C CYS A 82 -11.03 -34.03 8.24
N GLU A 83 -10.39 -33.04 7.60
CA GLU A 83 -9.13 -33.21 6.84
C GLU A 83 -7.95 -32.50 7.52
N VAL A 84 -8.03 -32.26 8.83
CA VAL A 84 -6.91 -31.70 9.58
C VAL A 84 -5.72 -32.65 9.50
N LYS A 85 -4.56 -32.13 9.06
CA LYS A 85 -3.32 -32.91 9.00
C LYS A 85 -2.91 -33.35 10.40
N SER A 86 -2.53 -34.62 10.55
CA SER A 86 -1.96 -35.16 11.80
C SER A 86 -0.85 -34.23 12.32
N GLY A 87 -0.84 -34.06 13.64
CA GLY A 87 0.00 -33.10 14.35
C GLY A 87 -0.56 -31.67 14.46
N SER A 88 -1.77 -31.38 13.97
CA SER A 88 -2.36 -30.03 14.12
C SER A 88 -3.19 -29.92 15.39
N GLN A 89 -2.92 -28.92 16.23
CA GLN A 89 -3.69 -28.63 17.43
C GLN A 89 -4.32 -27.25 17.35
N TYR A 90 -5.47 -27.05 18.00
CA TYR A 90 -6.01 -25.72 18.19
C TYR A 90 -5.03 -24.90 19.04
N PHE A 91 -4.72 -23.69 18.56
CA PHE A 91 -3.61 -22.88 19.07
C PHE A 91 -3.78 -22.45 20.53
N ARG A 92 -5.02 -22.43 21.04
CA ARG A 92 -5.31 -22.10 22.44
C ARG A 92 -5.52 -23.37 23.28
N PRO A 93 -4.89 -23.45 24.47
CA PRO A 93 -5.25 -24.43 25.49
C PRO A 93 -6.63 -24.07 26.07
N THR A 94 -7.66 -24.85 25.75
CA THR A 94 -9.06 -24.54 26.12
C THR A 94 -9.88 -25.78 26.50
N CYS A 95 -9.26 -26.96 26.52
CA CYS A 95 -9.95 -28.20 26.82
C CYS A 95 -10.01 -28.45 28.33
N GLY A 96 -11.23 -28.62 28.86
CA GLY A 96 -11.48 -28.96 30.26
C GLY A 96 -11.08 -27.86 31.25
N LYS A 97 -11.01 -28.21 32.55
CA LYS A 97 -10.73 -27.26 33.64
C LYS A 97 -9.26 -26.86 33.78
N ASN A 98 -8.35 -27.62 33.17
CA ASN A 98 -6.91 -27.38 33.25
C ASN A 98 -6.37 -26.71 31.98
N ASP A 99 -7.25 -26.24 31.09
CA ASP A 99 -6.89 -25.64 29.80
C ASP A 99 -5.86 -26.51 29.06
N THR A 100 -6.21 -27.77 28.77
CA THR A 100 -5.34 -28.62 27.97
C THR A 100 -5.47 -28.28 26.48
N ARG A 101 -4.47 -28.65 25.68
CA ARG A 101 -4.56 -28.57 24.22
C ARG A 101 -5.49 -29.65 23.67
N THR A 102 -6.02 -29.39 22.48
CA THR A 102 -6.75 -30.39 21.72
C THR A 102 -5.86 -31.56 21.33
N ALA A 103 -6.48 -32.67 20.94
CA ALA A 103 -5.79 -33.71 20.19
C ALA A 103 -5.40 -33.20 18.77
N GLU A 104 -4.75 -34.08 17.99
CA GLU A 104 -4.23 -33.79 16.63
C GLU A 104 -5.32 -33.58 15.55
N ASP A 105 -6.58 -33.71 15.94
CA ASP A 105 -7.78 -33.46 15.14
C ASP A 105 -8.41 -32.09 15.44
N CYS A 106 -7.74 -31.25 16.24
CA CYS A 106 -8.25 -29.96 16.71
C CYS A 106 -9.56 -30.06 17.53
N ARG A 107 -9.80 -31.17 18.24
CA ARG A 107 -10.99 -31.36 19.09
C ARG A 107 -10.63 -31.62 20.54
N CYS A 108 -11.51 -31.21 21.45
CA CYS A 108 -11.37 -31.50 22.87
C CYS A 108 -11.93 -32.88 23.21
N PRO A 109 -11.28 -33.62 24.13
CA PRO A 109 -11.79 -34.90 24.61
C PRO A 109 -13.07 -34.70 25.43
N ASN A 110 -14.09 -35.50 25.14
CA ASN A 110 -15.34 -35.58 25.90
C ASN A 110 -15.65 -37.05 26.23
N GLY A 111 -15.11 -37.53 27.35
CA GLY A 111 -15.21 -38.94 27.73
C GLY A 111 -14.46 -39.83 26.73
N LYS A 112 -15.17 -40.76 26.06
CA LYS A 112 -14.58 -41.67 25.06
C LYS A 112 -14.43 -41.06 23.65
N ASN A 113 -15.06 -39.92 23.37
CA ASN A 113 -15.07 -39.30 22.04
C ASN A 113 -14.37 -37.94 22.07
N SER A 114 -13.49 -37.66 21.11
CA SER A 114 -12.76 -36.39 20.98
C SER A 114 -13.50 -35.43 20.05
N ASP A 115 -14.62 -34.89 20.51
CA ASP A 115 -15.56 -34.21 19.60
C ASP A 115 -16.03 -32.84 20.07
N GLN A 116 -15.61 -32.39 21.25
CA GLN A 116 -16.01 -31.09 21.77
C GLN A 116 -15.27 -29.95 21.04
N VAL A 117 -16.03 -28.89 20.72
CA VAL A 117 -15.48 -27.68 20.09
C VAL A 117 -14.55 -26.94 21.07
N PRO A 118 -13.28 -26.68 20.71
CA PRO A 118 -12.30 -26.06 21.60
C PRO A 118 -12.41 -24.53 21.68
N THR A 119 -13.39 -23.93 21.01
CA THR A 119 -13.48 -22.47 20.88
C THR A 119 -14.89 -21.97 21.15
N TYR A 120 -14.96 -20.74 21.65
CA TYR A 120 -16.19 -19.97 21.81
C TYR A 120 -16.17 -18.71 20.92
N PHE A 121 -15.29 -18.68 19.89
CA PHE A 121 -15.23 -17.57 18.94
C PHE A 121 -16.60 -17.32 18.27
N ASP A 122 -17.38 -18.35 18.04
CA ASP A 122 -18.75 -18.25 17.53
C ASP A 122 -19.73 -17.55 18.49
N TYR A 123 -19.35 -17.26 19.74
CA TYR A 123 -20.12 -16.43 20.68
C TYR A 123 -19.45 -15.06 20.94
N VAL A 124 -18.36 -14.74 20.26
CA VAL A 124 -17.78 -13.39 20.22
C VAL A 124 -18.50 -12.58 19.13
N PRO A 125 -18.87 -11.30 19.32
CA PRO A 125 -19.42 -10.48 18.25
C PRO A 125 -18.49 -10.39 17.03
N GLN A 126 -19.04 -10.50 15.81
CA GLN A 126 -18.24 -10.60 14.57
C GLN A 126 -17.26 -9.44 14.37
N TYR A 127 -17.68 -8.23 14.72
CA TYR A 127 -16.82 -7.04 14.63
C TYR A 127 -15.51 -7.19 15.44
N LEU A 128 -15.58 -7.73 16.68
CA LEU A 128 -14.39 -7.91 17.52
C LEU A 128 -13.45 -8.97 16.95
N ARG A 129 -14.01 -10.06 16.40
CA ARG A 129 -13.22 -11.09 15.72
C ARG A 129 -12.49 -10.53 14.51
N TRP A 130 -13.19 -9.78 13.66
CA TRP A 130 -12.57 -9.15 12.49
C TRP A 130 -11.53 -8.09 12.85
N PHE A 131 -11.68 -7.41 13.99
CA PHE A 131 -10.67 -6.45 14.42
C PHE A 131 -9.41 -7.15 14.96
N GLU A 132 -9.56 -8.25 15.70
CA GLU A 132 -8.43 -9.09 16.12
C GLU A 132 -7.73 -9.73 14.91
N GLU A 133 -8.49 -10.36 14.01
CA GLU A 133 -7.98 -10.94 12.76
C GLU A 133 -7.25 -9.91 11.90
N TRP A 134 -7.81 -8.70 11.77
CA TRP A 134 -7.16 -7.60 11.05
C TRP A 134 -5.80 -7.23 11.67
N ALA A 135 -5.71 -7.15 13.00
CA ALA A 135 -4.47 -6.78 13.68
C ALA A 135 -3.40 -7.86 13.53
N GLU A 136 -3.78 -9.14 13.66
CA GLU A 136 -2.88 -10.27 13.44
C GLU A 136 -2.36 -10.29 11.99
N ASP A 137 -3.26 -10.18 11.02
CA ASP A 137 -2.94 -10.17 9.58
C ASP A 137 -2.07 -8.97 9.20
N PHE A 138 -2.36 -7.79 9.75
CA PHE A 138 -1.55 -6.59 9.60
C PHE A 138 -0.11 -6.83 10.08
N CYS A 139 0.07 -7.33 11.30
CA CYS A 139 1.40 -7.58 11.87
C CYS A 139 2.16 -8.64 11.06
N ARG A 140 1.47 -9.70 10.63
CA ARG A 140 2.04 -10.77 9.79
C ARG A 140 2.52 -10.23 8.44
N LYS A 141 1.71 -9.40 7.78
CA LYS A 141 2.07 -8.78 6.49
C LYS A 141 3.18 -7.76 6.64
N LYS A 142 3.17 -6.95 7.71
CA LYS A 142 4.25 -5.99 8.01
C LYS A 142 5.58 -6.71 8.20
N LYS A 143 5.59 -7.78 9.01
CA LYS A 143 6.77 -8.62 9.24
C LYS A 143 7.35 -9.21 7.95
N LYS A 144 6.51 -9.54 6.96
CA LYS A 144 6.95 -10.03 5.65
C LYS A 144 7.49 -8.92 4.75
N GLN A 145 6.92 -7.72 4.79
CA GLN A 145 7.30 -6.62 3.90
C GLN A 145 8.60 -5.93 4.33
N LEU A 146 8.87 -5.78 5.64
CA LEU A 146 10.06 -5.07 6.13
C LEU A 146 11.40 -5.68 5.62
N PRO A 147 11.60 -7.01 5.60
CA PRO A 147 12.79 -7.60 4.99
C PRO A 147 12.95 -7.26 3.51
N HIS A 148 11.86 -7.28 2.73
CA HIS A 148 11.92 -6.89 1.31
C HIS A 148 12.33 -5.42 1.14
N LEU A 149 11.84 -4.53 2.00
CA LEU A 149 12.29 -3.13 2.01
C LEU A 149 13.78 -3.03 2.36
N LYS A 150 14.23 -3.71 3.41
CA LYS A 150 15.64 -3.72 3.81
C LYS A 150 16.52 -4.17 2.63
N THR A 151 16.24 -5.33 2.05
CA THR A 151 17.04 -5.87 0.94
C THR A 151 17.08 -4.93 -0.27
N ASN A 152 15.92 -4.41 -0.69
CA ASN A 152 15.86 -3.55 -1.87
C ASN A 152 16.50 -2.17 -1.65
N CYS A 153 16.53 -1.66 -0.42
CA CYS A 153 17.04 -0.32 -0.10
C CYS A 153 18.43 -0.29 0.54
N ARG A 154 18.90 -1.41 1.12
CA ARG A 154 20.19 -1.51 1.85
C ARG A 154 21.07 -2.68 1.41
N GLY A 155 20.57 -3.59 0.57
CA GLY A 155 21.29 -4.77 0.11
C GLY A 155 21.03 -6.01 0.98
N GLU A 156 21.54 -7.16 0.53
CA GLU A 156 21.51 -8.42 1.29
C GLU A 156 22.55 -8.42 2.39
N THR A 157 23.71 -7.83 2.12
CA THR A 157 24.81 -7.67 3.08
C THR A 157 24.91 -6.22 3.53
N ASP A 158 25.19 -6.02 4.82
CA ASP A 158 25.36 -4.67 5.36
C ASP A 158 26.56 -3.97 4.68
N GLY A 159 26.34 -2.75 4.20
CA GLY A 159 27.34 -1.97 3.48
C GLY A 159 27.31 -2.08 1.95
N GLU A 160 26.45 -2.93 1.38
CA GLU A 160 26.34 -3.11 -0.07
C GLU A 160 25.80 -1.86 -0.78
N LYS A 161 24.70 -1.27 -0.27
CA LYS A 161 24.13 -0.04 -0.83
C LYS A 161 23.36 0.77 0.21
N TYR A 162 23.12 2.04 -0.11
CA TYR A 162 22.25 2.90 0.69
C TYR A 162 21.36 3.76 -0.21
N CYS A 163 20.12 3.31 -0.39
CA CYS A 163 19.15 3.98 -1.24
C CYS A 163 18.10 4.75 -0.44
N SER A 164 17.61 5.86 -0.98
CA SER A 164 16.41 6.52 -0.44
C SER A 164 15.13 5.94 -1.03
N GLY A 165 14.00 6.18 -0.36
CA GLY A 165 12.67 5.84 -0.88
C GLY A 165 12.29 6.56 -2.17
N ASN A 166 13.04 7.59 -2.58
CA ASN A 166 12.87 8.24 -3.89
C ASN A 166 13.73 7.59 -4.99
N GLY A 167 14.60 6.65 -4.64
CA GLY A 167 15.45 5.90 -5.57
C GLY A 167 16.82 6.54 -5.81
N TYR A 168 17.26 7.42 -4.92
CA TYR A 168 18.60 8.00 -5.00
C TYR A 168 19.61 7.19 -4.23
N ASP A 169 20.81 7.08 -4.77
CA ASP A 169 21.97 6.51 -4.10
C ASP A 169 22.53 7.56 -3.13
N CYS A 170 22.36 7.31 -1.83
CA CYS A 170 22.76 8.24 -0.79
C CYS A 170 24.26 8.24 -0.53
N THR A 171 25.01 7.29 -1.07
CA THR A 171 26.48 7.27 -0.97
C THR A 171 27.11 8.34 -1.86
N LYS A 172 26.42 8.70 -2.94
CA LYS A 172 26.88 9.68 -3.94
C LYS A 172 26.05 10.96 -3.98
N THR A 173 24.77 10.89 -3.60
CA THR A 173 23.86 12.05 -3.56
C THR A 173 24.27 13.01 -2.46
N ILE A 174 24.41 14.29 -2.80
CA ILE A 174 24.73 15.38 -1.88
C ILE A 174 23.75 16.52 -2.14
N TYR A 175 22.61 16.50 -1.45
CA TYR A 175 21.55 17.50 -1.63
C TYR A 175 22.04 18.92 -1.39
N LYS A 176 22.90 19.17 -0.41
CA LYS A 176 23.43 20.53 -0.13
C LYS A 176 24.27 21.10 -1.28
N LYS A 177 24.78 20.25 -2.18
CA LYS A 177 25.50 20.65 -3.40
C LYS A 177 24.63 20.55 -4.67
N GLY A 178 23.34 20.23 -4.53
CA GLY A 178 22.45 20.01 -5.66
C GLY A 178 22.69 18.71 -6.43
N ARG A 179 23.70 17.91 -6.09
CA ARG A 179 24.04 16.67 -6.81
C ARG A 179 23.08 15.55 -6.42
N ILE A 180 22.30 15.03 -7.37
CA ILE A 180 21.38 13.91 -7.13
C ILE A 180 21.69 12.72 -8.03
N VAL A 181 22.08 11.60 -7.43
CA VAL A 181 22.47 10.38 -8.14
C VAL A 181 21.33 9.39 -8.13
N VAL A 182 20.88 8.95 -9.31
CA VAL A 182 19.85 7.92 -9.44
C VAL A 182 20.50 6.63 -9.91
N GLY A 183 20.76 5.73 -8.95
CA GLY A 183 21.29 4.40 -9.25
C GLY A 183 20.19 3.45 -9.71
N TYR A 184 20.47 2.62 -10.72
CA TYR A 184 19.54 1.55 -11.14
C TYR A 184 19.19 0.63 -9.96
N GLU A 185 20.15 0.35 -9.07
CA GLU A 185 20.00 -0.47 -7.85
C GLU A 185 19.09 0.16 -6.79
N CYS A 186 18.89 1.48 -6.86
CA CYS A 186 18.03 2.24 -5.97
C CYS A 186 16.64 2.48 -6.54
N THR A 187 16.44 2.30 -7.85
CA THR A 187 15.12 2.42 -8.46
C THR A 187 14.15 1.37 -7.90
N SER A 188 14.65 0.15 -7.59
CA SER A 188 13.87 -0.89 -6.91
C SER A 188 13.39 -0.46 -5.51
N CYS A 189 14.25 0.20 -4.73
CA CYS A 189 13.87 0.77 -3.44
C CYS A 189 12.69 1.74 -3.57
N SER A 190 12.73 2.64 -4.55
CA SER A 190 11.64 3.60 -4.82
C SER A 190 10.29 2.90 -5.07
N VAL A 191 10.31 1.86 -5.90
CA VAL A 191 9.13 1.06 -6.21
C VAL A 191 8.57 0.37 -4.96
N TRP A 192 9.43 -0.34 -4.22
CA TRP A 192 9.04 -1.05 -3.00
C TRP A 192 8.51 -0.13 -1.91
N CYS A 193 9.18 0.99 -1.68
CA CYS A 193 8.74 2.01 -0.72
C CYS A 193 7.35 2.54 -1.05
N ARG A 194 7.09 2.91 -2.31
CA ARG A 194 5.77 3.43 -2.72
C ARG A 194 4.64 2.41 -2.54
N MET A 195 4.90 1.13 -2.76
CA MET A 195 3.92 0.07 -2.52
C MET A 195 3.65 -0.12 -1.03
N TYR A 196 4.71 -0.16 -0.22
CA TYR A 196 4.61 -0.30 1.22
C TYR A 196 3.89 0.90 1.85
N GLU A 197 4.29 2.13 1.51
CA GLU A 197 3.62 3.38 1.89
C GLU A 197 2.13 3.35 1.54
N LYS A 198 1.80 2.90 0.32
CA LYS A 198 0.41 2.77 -0.10
C LYS A 198 -0.37 1.78 0.76
N TRP A 199 0.23 0.64 1.05
CA TRP A 199 -0.37 -0.40 1.86
C TRP A 199 -0.55 0.08 3.31
N ILE A 200 0.50 0.62 3.94
CA ILE A 200 0.47 1.07 5.33
C ILE A 200 -0.52 2.24 5.53
N ASP A 201 -0.63 3.17 4.58
CA ASP A 201 -1.63 4.24 4.61
C ASP A 201 -3.07 3.71 4.57
N ASN A 202 -3.31 2.64 3.79
CA ASN A 202 -4.61 2.00 3.74
C ASN A 202 -4.90 1.26 5.05
N GLN A 203 -3.92 0.56 5.61
CA GLN A 203 -4.04 -0.10 6.91
C GLN A 203 -4.33 0.89 8.03
N LYS A 204 -3.67 2.06 8.03
CA LYS A 204 -3.97 3.16 8.96
C LYS A 204 -5.44 3.61 8.86
N LYS A 205 -5.97 3.75 7.64
CA LYS A 205 -7.39 4.12 7.43
C LYS A 205 -8.36 3.03 7.90
N GLU A 206 -8.04 1.77 7.66
CA GLU A 206 -8.82 0.62 8.16
C GLU A 206 -8.83 0.60 9.69
N PHE A 207 -7.66 0.74 10.32
CA PHE A 207 -7.52 0.84 11.77
C PHE A 207 -8.36 1.96 12.37
N LEU A 208 -8.29 3.17 11.82
CA LEU A 208 -9.07 4.32 12.31
C LEU A 208 -10.57 4.06 12.22
N LYS A 209 -11.05 3.42 11.14
CA LYS A 209 -12.46 3.02 11.00
C LYS A 209 -12.84 1.98 12.06
N GLN A 210 -12.01 0.96 12.27
CA GLN A 210 -12.26 -0.06 13.28
C GLN A 210 -12.26 0.57 14.69
N ARG A 211 -11.29 1.42 15.01
CA ARG A 211 -11.20 2.14 16.30
C ARG A 211 -12.44 3.01 16.55
N ASN A 212 -12.89 3.76 15.55
CA ASN A 212 -14.09 4.58 15.65
C ASN A 212 -15.35 3.70 15.81
N LYS A 213 -15.42 2.59 15.09
CA LYS A 213 -16.50 1.60 15.22
C LYS A 213 -16.56 1.03 16.64
N TYR A 214 -15.42 0.76 17.27
CA TYR A 214 -15.33 0.28 18.65
C TYR A 214 -16.07 1.22 19.61
N GLN A 215 -15.79 2.52 19.50
CA GLN A 215 -16.40 3.55 20.33
C GLN A 215 -17.92 3.64 20.13
N THR A 216 -18.42 3.30 18.94
CA THR A 216 -19.87 3.26 18.66
C THR A 216 -20.55 1.97 19.10
N GLU A 217 -19.87 0.82 19.05
CA GLU A 217 -20.42 -0.48 19.48
C GLU A 217 -20.38 -0.61 21.01
N ILE A 218 -19.41 0.02 21.67
CA ILE A 218 -19.23 0.00 23.13
C ILE A 218 -19.29 1.46 23.64
N PRO A 219 -20.45 2.14 23.55
CA PRO A 219 -20.54 3.53 23.98
C PRO A 219 -20.41 3.61 25.50
N VAL A 220 -19.57 4.54 25.96
CA VAL A 220 -19.41 4.84 27.38
C VAL A 220 -20.75 5.34 27.96
N ASN A 221 -21.51 6.12 27.17
CA ASN A 221 -22.80 6.72 27.53
C ASN A 221 -23.97 6.21 26.66
N GLY A 222 -24.61 5.11 27.08
CA GLY A 222 -26.05 4.82 27.03
C GLY A 222 -26.94 5.06 25.80
N ARG A 223 -26.47 5.55 24.65
CA ARG A 223 -27.34 5.70 23.47
C ARG A 223 -27.67 4.33 22.88
N LYS A 224 -28.86 3.84 23.22
CA LYS A 224 -29.48 2.63 22.67
C LYS A 224 -29.47 2.69 21.15
N ARG A 225 -28.97 1.64 20.51
CA ARG A 225 -29.19 1.35 19.08
C ARG A 225 -30.70 1.33 18.83
N ARG A 226 -31.16 1.84 17.68
CA ARG A 226 -32.53 1.64 17.21
C ARG A 226 -32.81 0.13 17.21
N SER A 227 -33.78 -0.27 18.01
CA SER A 227 -34.30 -1.63 18.11
C SER A 227 -34.63 -2.16 16.72
N THR A 228 -34.12 -3.34 16.36
CA THR A 228 -34.83 -4.20 15.42
C THR A 228 -36.18 -4.56 16.06
N THR A 229 -37.20 -4.79 15.24
CA THR A 229 -38.59 -5.07 15.63
C THR A 229 -38.78 -6.40 16.39
N SER A 230 -37.70 -7.12 16.70
CA SER A 230 -37.72 -8.38 17.46
C SER A 230 -37.29 -8.16 18.91
N ASN A 231 -38.08 -8.65 19.87
CA ASN A 231 -37.78 -8.63 21.30
C ASN A 231 -36.58 -9.51 21.74
N TYR A 232 -35.91 -10.19 20.81
CA TYR A 232 -34.79 -11.07 21.11
C TYR A 232 -33.53 -10.26 21.50
N LYS A 233 -33.23 -10.24 22.80
CA LYS A 233 -31.96 -9.76 23.35
C LYS A 233 -30.92 -10.89 23.21
N GLY A 234 -30.30 -11.01 22.03
CA GLY A 234 -29.28 -12.04 21.78
C GLY A 234 -28.03 -11.92 22.65
N TYR A 235 -27.18 -12.96 22.62
CA TYR A 235 -25.96 -13.07 23.44
C TYR A 235 -25.00 -11.87 23.29
N GLU A 236 -25.00 -11.18 22.14
CA GLU A 236 -24.11 -10.04 21.87
C GLU A 236 -24.27 -8.92 22.89
N LYS A 237 -25.51 -8.67 23.34
CA LYS A 237 -25.77 -7.64 24.35
C LYS A 237 -25.12 -8.01 25.68
N GLN A 238 -25.28 -9.25 26.11
CA GLN A 238 -24.66 -9.77 27.34
C GLN A 238 -23.15 -9.75 27.22
N PHE A 239 -22.61 -10.19 26.07
CA PHE A 239 -21.18 -10.12 25.78
C PHE A 239 -20.65 -8.70 25.93
N TYR A 240 -21.27 -7.71 25.29
CA TYR A 240 -20.80 -6.32 25.39
C TYR A 240 -20.96 -5.73 26.81
N GLU A 241 -22.00 -6.11 27.55
CA GLU A 241 -22.19 -5.69 28.94
C GLU A 241 -21.08 -6.23 29.86
N GLU A 242 -20.69 -7.49 29.70
CA GLU A 242 -19.55 -8.08 30.42
C GLU A 242 -18.22 -7.52 29.96
N PHE A 243 -18.01 -7.47 28.64
CA PHE A 243 -16.79 -7.01 28.01
C PHE A 243 -16.47 -5.55 28.37
N LYS A 244 -17.50 -4.68 28.42
CA LYS A 244 -17.35 -3.26 28.80
C LYS A 244 -16.77 -3.07 30.20
N ARG A 245 -16.98 -4.00 31.15
CA ARG A 245 -16.46 -3.89 32.53
C ARG A 245 -14.93 -3.77 32.55
N ASN A 246 -14.26 -4.53 31.67
CA ASN A 246 -12.79 -4.58 31.60
C ASN A 246 -12.24 -3.78 30.41
N TYR A 247 -12.99 -3.70 29.30
CA TYR A 247 -12.53 -3.15 28.02
C TYR A 247 -13.41 -2.01 27.50
N GLY A 248 -14.11 -1.29 28.40
CA GLY A 248 -14.90 -0.12 28.02
C GLY A 248 -14.07 1.02 27.41
N ASP A 249 -12.77 1.08 27.72
CA ASP A 249 -11.80 1.92 27.04
C ASP A 249 -11.16 1.16 25.87
N VAL A 250 -11.22 1.76 24.67
CA VAL A 250 -10.61 1.20 23.45
C VAL A 250 -9.13 0.92 23.63
N ASN A 251 -8.39 1.74 24.39
CA ASN A 251 -6.96 1.54 24.59
C ASN A 251 -6.67 0.24 25.34
N LYS A 252 -7.52 -0.16 26.29
CA LYS A 252 -7.36 -1.46 26.97
C LYS A 252 -7.54 -2.65 26.02
N PHE A 253 -8.44 -2.53 25.06
CA PHE A 253 -8.59 -3.55 24.00
C PHE A 253 -7.40 -3.55 23.04
N LEU A 254 -6.94 -2.38 22.61
CA LEU A 254 -5.77 -2.25 21.72
C LEU A 254 -4.48 -2.79 22.37
N GLN A 255 -4.34 -2.71 23.70
CA GLN A 255 -3.27 -3.38 24.42
C GLN A 255 -3.31 -4.90 24.30
N LEU A 256 -4.48 -5.52 24.12
CA LEU A 256 -4.57 -6.95 23.81
C LEU A 256 -4.05 -7.24 22.41
N LEU A 257 -4.41 -6.42 21.42
CA LEU A 257 -3.93 -6.57 20.05
C LEU A 257 -2.40 -6.43 19.96
N ASN A 258 -1.81 -5.51 20.74
CA ASN A 258 -0.36 -5.38 20.87
C ASN A 258 0.31 -6.65 21.45
N LYS A 259 -0.44 -7.49 22.18
CA LYS A 259 0.09 -8.70 22.82
C LYS A 259 0.19 -9.90 21.87
N GLU A 260 -0.39 -9.81 20.67
CA GLU A 260 -0.34 -10.85 19.65
C GLU A 260 1.11 -11.24 19.34
N ALA A 261 1.36 -12.55 19.24
CA ALA A 261 2.71 -13.10 19.07
C ALA A 261 3.37 -12.54 17.82
N THR A 262 2.63 -12.48 16.70
CA THR A 262 3.14 -11.95 15.44
C THR A 262 3.53 -10.48 15.54
N CYS A 263 2.74 -9.66 16.25
CA CYS A 263 3.03 -8.24 16.46
C CYS A 263 4.28 -8.00 17.30
N LYS A 264 4.51 -8.83 18.34
CA LYS A 264 5.71 -8.74 19.19
C LYS A 264 7.00 -9.07 18.47
N THR A 265 6.94 -9.91 17.43
CA THR A 265 8.14 -10.36 16.72
C THR A 265 8.72 -9.34 15.74
N ILE A 266 8.10 -8.16 15.58
CA ILE A 266 8.66 -7.05 14.80
C ILE A 266 9.70 -6.36 15.68
N GLY A 267 10.98 -6.69 15.46
CA GLY A 267 12.09 -6.35 16.36
C GLY A 267 12.77 -4.99 16.13
N ASP A 268 12.49 -4.30 15.02
CA ASP A 268 13.01 -2.96 14.78
C ASP A 268 12.29 -1.95 15.69
N GLU A 269 13.04 -1.21 16.50
CA GLU A 269 12.53 -0.24 17.46
C GLU A 269 11.68 0.85 16.78
N LYS A 270 12.08 1.30 15.59
CA LYS A 270 11.34 2.30 14.81
C LYS A 270 10.05 1.74 14.24
N GLU A 271 9.92 0.43 14.11
CA GLU A 271 8.77 -0.28 13.55
C GLU A 271 7.83 -0.86 14.62
N LYS A 272 8.17 -0.67 15.90
CA LYS A 272 7.48 -1.28 17.03
C LYS A 272 5.97 -1.03 16.99
N ILE A 273 5.21 -2.11 17.11
CA ILE A 273 3.75 -2.06 17.10
C ILE A 273 3.24 -1.56 18.45
N ASP A 274 2.47 -0.49 18.37
CA ASP A 274 1.66 0.00 19.47
C ASP A 274 0.39 0.68 18.92
N PHE A 275 -0.72 -0.04 18.95
CA PHE A 275 -2.02 0.47 18.51
C PHE A 275 -2.60 1.53 19.46
N THR A 276 -2.09 1.66 20.70
CA THR A 276 -2.59 2.63 21.68
C THR A 276 -2.09 4.05 21.44
N LYS A 277 -1.00 4.20 20.67
CA LYS A 277 -0.48 5.53 20.31
C LYS A 277 -1.54 6.32 19.55
N ASN A 278 -1.59 7.62 19.83
CA ASN A 278 -2.50 8.52 19.12
C ASN A 278 -2.12 8.57 17.65
N VAL A 279 -3.01 8.03 16.83
CA VAL A 279 -2.94 8.13 15.38
C VAL A 279 -3.95 9.16 14.92
N GLU A 280 -3.45 10.29 14.42
CA GLU A 280 -4.23 11.29 13.71
C GLU A 280 -4.19 11.01 12.20
N ASP A 281 -5.30 11.27 11.51
CA ASP A 281 -5.37 11.26 10.04
C ASP A 281 -4.77 12.55 9.45
N ASN A 282 -3.70 13.05 10.05
CA ASN A 282 -2.91 14.13 9.46
C ASN A 282 -2.13 13.51 8.31
N LYS A 283 -2.47 13.96 7.10
CA LYS A 283 -1.74 13.63 5.89
C LYS A 283 -0.29 14.07 6.09
N ASN A 284 0.66 13.16 5.91
CA ASN A 284 2.11 13.42 5.79
C ASN A 284 3.01 13.33 7.03
N ILE A 285 2.54 12.91 8.22
CA ILE A 285 3.47 12.65 9.32
C ILE A 285 3.97 11.19 9.24
N ASN A 286 5.24 11.04 8.84
CA ASN A 286 5.97 9.79 8.89
C ASN A 286 6.54 9.56 10.30
N SER A 287 5.67 9.26 11.27
CA SER A 287 6.08 9.00 12.66
C SER A 287 6.42 7.53 12.86
N GLN A 288 7.52 7.26 13.56
CA GLN A 288 7.92 5.92 13.98
C GLN A 288 6.82 5.20 14.76
N GLY A 289 6.75 3.88 14.60
CA GLY A 289 5.81 2.98 15.25
C GLY A 289 4.92 2.22 14.26
N THR A 290 3.67 1.96 14.67
CA THR A 290 2.74 1.04 13.99
C THR A 290 2.58 1.32 12.49
N PHE A 291 2.29 2.57 12.12
CA PHE A 291 2.00 2.96 10.73
C PHE A 291 3.14 3.75 10.06
N TYR A 292 4.38 3.52 10.50
CA TYR A 292 5.58 4.14 9.93
C TYR A 292 5.81 3.68 8.47
N HIS A 293 6.25 4.61 7.60
CA HIS A 293 6.61 4.33 6.20
C HIS A 293 7.96 3.61 6.06
N SER A 294 8.60 3.32 7.18
CA SER A 294 9.91 2.70 7.32
C SER A 294 11.09 3.64 7.12
N GLN A 295 12.14 3.38 7.91
CA GLN A 295 13.40 4.12 7.85
C GLN A 295 14.14 3.89 6.53
N TYR A 296 13.92 2.73 5.90
CA TYR A 296 14.54 2.40 4.62
C TYR A 296 14.02 3.28 3.48
N CYS A 297 12.82 3.85 3.65
CA CYS A 297 12.15 4.71 2.66
C CYS A 297 12.38 6.20 2.89
N GLU A 298 13.16 6.58 3.89
CA GLU A 298 13.51 7.98 4.12
C GLU A 298 14.34 8.54 2.97
N VAL A 299 14.31 9.87 2.83
CA VAL A 299 15.14 10.59 1.86
C VAL A 299 16.61 10.53 2.28
N CYS A 300 17.54 10.68 1.34
CA CYS A 300 18.96 10.71 1.69
C CYS A 300 19.28 11.86 2.66
N PRO A 301 20.22 11.65 3.60
CA PRO A 301 20.79 12.74 4.37
C PRO A 301 21.33 13.86 3.49
N GLY A 302 21.32 15.09 3.99
CA GLY A 302 21.67 16.28 3.19
C GLY A 302 23.07 16.24 2.57
N CYS A 303 24.02 15.58 3.25
CA CYS A 303 25.40 15.41 2.82
C CYS A 303 25.71 14.01 2.25
N GLY A 304 24.69 13.15 2.14
CA GLY A 304 24.89 11.73 1.85
C GLY A 304 25.46 10.95 3.02
N VAL A 305 25.81 9.70 2.75
CA VAL A 305 26.34 8.76 3.75
C VAL A 305 27.62 8.10 3.27
N GLU A 306 28.41 7.63 4.21
CA GLU A 306 29.61 6.83 3.99
C GLU A 306 29.61 5.62 4.93
N LEU A 307 30.26 4.54 4.49
CA LEU A 307 30.40 3.33 5.28
C LEU A 307 31.69 3.39 6.10
N ILE A 308 31.56 3.51 7.42
CA ILE A 308 32.68 3.54 8.36
C ILE A 308 32.58 2.32 9.26
N VAL A 309 33.55 1.40 9.16
CA VAL A 309 33.61 0.19 10.00
C VAL A 309 32.27 -0.57 9.99
N ASN A 310 31.75 -0.85 8.79
CA ASN A 310 30.47 -1.53 8.55
C ASN A 310 29.21 -0.80 9.05
N GLU A 311 29.31 0.48 9.44
CA GLU A 311 28.18 1.31 9.81
C GLU A 311 28.01 2.49 8.86
N TRP A 312 26.79 2.73 8.39
CA TRP A 312 26.48 3.92 7.60
C TRP A 312 26.39 5.15 8.49
N LYS A 313 27.20 6.16 8.19
CA LYS A 313 27.22 7.45 8.90
C LYS A 313 27.02 8.59 7.91
N GLU A 314 26.44 9.70 8.36
CA GLU A 314 26.36 10.90 7.54
C GLU A 314 27.77 11.44 7.26
N LYS A 315 28.06 11.75 5.99
CA LYS A 315 29.35 12.31 5.62
C LYS A 315 29.61 13.61 6.37
N ASN A 316 30.83 13.78 6.86
CA ASN A 316 31.27 14.98 7.58
C ASN A 316 30.35 15.35 8.77
N ASN A 317 29.71 14.38 9.43
CA ASN A 317 28.73 14.61 10.49
C ASN A 317 27.59 15.56 10.06
N GLY A 318 27.18 15.50 8.79
CA GLY A 318 26.15 16.36 8.21
C GLY A 318 26.64 17.76 7.80
N ASN A 319 27.94 18.05 7.93
CA ASN A 319 28.58 19.33 7.60
C ASN A 319 29.39 19.26 6.30
N CYS A 320 28.71 19.24 5.16
CA CYS A 320 29.35 19.36 3.84
C CYS A 320 29.35 20.81 3.34
N LYS A 321 30.43 21.20 2.64
CA LYS A 321 30.56 22.51 1.98
C LYS A 321 29.48 22.67 0.90
N ARG A 322 28.96 23.90 0.79
CA ARG A 322 28.03 24.31 -0.27
C ARG A 322 28.79 24.54 -1.57
N GLY A 323 28.09 24.44 -2.69
CA GLY A 323 28.66 24.70 -4.01
C GLY A 323 27.93 23.91 -5.07
N LYS A 324 28.19 24.25 -6.34
CA LYS A 324 27.80 23.43 -7.48
C LYS A 324 28.93 22.44 -7.75
N ARG A 325 28.59 21.25 -8.23
CA ARG A 325 29.63 20.26 -8.57
C ARG A 325 30.21 20.51 -9.95
N TYR A 326 29.34 20.88 -10.88
CA TYR A 326 29.68 21.13 -12.26
C TYR A 326 29.23 22.53 -12.67
N ASN A 327 30.02 23.16 -13.51
CA ASN A 327 29.72 24.42 -14.15
C ASN A 327 29.49 24.20 -15.65
N ILE A 328 28.70 25.06 -16.28
CA ILE A 328 28.45 25.01 -17.72
C ILE A 328 29.28 26.10 -18.40
N GLU A 329 29.80 25.82 -19.60
CA GLU A 329 30.52 26.80 -20.39
C GLU A 329 29.65 28.00 -20.81
N ASP A 330 30.26 29.18 -20.82
CA ASP A 330 29.58 30.41 -21.24
C ASP A 330 29.13 30.30 -22.70
N GLY A 331 27.82 30.46 -22.94
CA GLY A 331 27.21 30.39 -24.28
C GLY A 331 26.79 28.99 -24.75
N ALA A 332 27.00 27.96 -23.93
CA ALA A 332 26.57 26.60 -24.23
C ALA A 332 25.06 26.50 -24.48
N GLN A 333 24.67 25.70 -25.47
CA GLN A 333 23.26 25.53 -25.87
C GLN A 333 22.65 24.34 -25.12
N SER A 334 21.56 24.58 -24.38
CA SER A 334 20.82 23.51 -23.73
C SER A 334 19.82 22.85 -24.68
N ASN A 335 19.61 21.54 -24.48
CA ASN A 335 18.37 20.88 -24.87
C ASN A 335 17.41 20.94 -23.67
N ASP A 336 16.31 21.69 -23.82
CA ASP A 336 15.31 21.84 -22.78
C ASP A 336 14.35 20.65 -22.76
N ILE A 337 14.14 20.05 -21.60
CA ILE A 337 13.25 18.90 -21.38
C ILE A 337 12.28 19.26 -20.24
N ASN A 338 11.02 19.55 -20.62
CA ASN A 338 9.99 19.96 -19.67
C ASN A 338 9.25 18.74 -19.11
N VAL A 339 9.62 18.29 -17.92
CA VAL A 339 9.08 17.06 -17.32
C VAL A 339 7.83 17.36 -16.50
N LEU A 340 6.71 16.71 -16.84
CA LEU A 340 5.51 16.70 -16.00
C LEU A 340 5.82 15.97 -14.68
N SER A 341 5.79 16.71 -13.59
CA SER A 341 6.12 16.27 -12.24
C SER A 341 4.91 16.31 -11.32
N PHE A 342 4.56 15.16 -10.77
CA PHE A 342 3.52 15.05 -9.74
C PHE A 342 4.11 14.90 -8.34
N GLY A 343 5.41 15.16 -8.19
CA GLY A 343 6.14 14.94 -6.95
C GLY A 343 6.45 13.46 -6.68
N ASP A 344 7.12 13.22 -5.56
CA ASP A 344 7.60 11.88 -5.21
C ASP A 344 6.68 11.18 -4.19
N LYS A 345 5.86 11.95 -3.45
CA LYS A 345 4.90 11.43 -2.46
C LYS A 345 3.56 11.10 -3.09
N ARG A 346 2.95 9.98 -2.69
CA ARG A 346 1.68 9.49 -3.26
C ARG A 346 0.51 10.48 -3.18
N ASP A 347 0.32 11.15 -2.05
CA ASP A 347 -0.78 12.12 -1.89
C ASP A 347 -0.55 13.38 -2.73
N GLU A 348 0.71 13.78 -2.89
CA GLU A 348 1.11 14.83 -3.82
C GLU A 348 0.77 14.41 -5.25
N ILE A 349 1.14 13.19 -5.66
CA ILE A 349 0.84 12.64 -6.99
C ILE A 349 -0.66 12.65 -7.25
N LYS A 350 -1.45 12.15 -6.30
CA LYS A 350 -2.92 12.12 -6.42
C LYS A 350 -3.50 13.53 -6.57
N SER A 351 -2.99 14.48 -5.79
CA SER A 351 -3.44 15.88 -5.80
C SER A 351 -3.08 16.56 -7.13
N LYS A 352 -1.80 16.50 -7.51
CA LYS A 352 -1.23 17.10 -8.72
C LYS A 352 -1.80 16.51 -10.00
N ILE A 353 -2.05 15.19 -10.07
CA ILE A 353 -2.80 14.59 -11.19
C ILE A 353 -4.23 15.12 -11.23
N GLY A 354 -4.87 15.34 -10.07
CA GLY A 354 -6.18 16.00 -10.00
C GLY A 354 -6.14 17.39 -10.63
N THR A 355 -5.14 18.21 -10.26
CA THR A 355 -4.90 19.53 -10.85
C THR A 355 -4.71 19.43 -12.36
N PHE A 356 -3.79 18.57 -12.82
CA PHE A 356 -3.51 18.30 -14.23
C PHE A 356 -4.78 17.96 -15.02
N CYS A 357 -5.63 17.07 -14.48
CA CYS A 357 -6.87 16.67 -15.15
C CYS A 357 -7.91 17.77 -15.28
N ASN A 358 -7.92 18.71 -14.33
CA ASN A 358 -8.90 19.79 -14.28
C ASN A 358 -8.51 20.99 -15.14
N GLN A 359 -7.28 21.02 -15.69
CA GLN A 359 -6.86 22.09 -16.60
C GLN A 359 -7.66 22.01 -17.91
N ARG A 360 -8.39 23.10 -18.21
CA ARG A 360 -9.13 23.24 -19.48
C ARG A 360 -8.16 23.55 -20.60
N SER A 361 -8.32 22.88 -21.73
CA SER A 361 -7.68 23.27 -22.98
C SER A 361 -8.31 24.59 -23.43
N GLY A 362 -7.59 25.72 -23.33
CA GLY A 362 -8.01 27.00 -23.93
C GLY A 362 -8.21 28.22 -23.01
N SER A 363 -7.61 28.28 -21.81
CA SER A 363 -7.50 29.58 -21.10
C SER A 363 -6.36 30.42 -21.68
N SER A 364 -6.65 31.69 -21.92
CA SER A 364 -5.88 32.68 -22.69
C SER A 364 -4.66 33.30 -21.97
N VAL A 365 -3.54 33.45 -22.72
CA VAL A 365 -2.35 34.36 -22.57
C VAL A 365 -1.45 34.10 -21.33
N VAL A 366 -0.10 34.00 -21.36
CA VAL A 366 0.98 34.86 -21.90
C VAL A 366 2.20 34.01 -22.33
N ALA A 367 2.89 34.39 -23.41
CA ALA A 367 4.16 33.77 -23.81
C ALA A 367 5.27 34.11 -22.79
N GLY A 368 5.74 33.10 -22.05
CA GLY A 368 6.91 33.20 -21.17
C GLY A 368 8.15 32.61 -21.84
N GLY A 369 9.32 33.22 -21.62
CA GLY A 369 10.60 32.79 -22.19
C GLY A 369 11.08 31.41 -21.70
N SER A 370 12.21 30.97 -22.27
CA SER A 370 12.89 29.66 -22.10
C SER A 370 13.11 29.15 -20.66
N ASP A 371 12.88 29.96 -19.62
CA ASP A 371 13.06 29.60 -18.20
C ASP A 371 11.78 29.12 -17.49
N ASP A 372 10.65 29.09 -18.20
CA ASP A 372 9.39 28.60 -17.66
C ASP A 372 8.79 27.49 -18.52
N CYS A 373 8.08 26.55 -17.89
CA CYS A 373 7.29 25.51 -18.54
C CYS A 373 6.06 26.07 -19.29
N GLY A 374 6.08 27.36 -19.61
CA GLY A 374 4.99 28.20 -20.11
C GLY A 374 4.66 27.96 -21.57
N GLY A 375 4.29 26.73 -21.91
CA GLY A 375 3.53 26.42 -23.12
C GLY A 375 2.04 26.31 -22.80
N ASN A 376 1.29 27.40 -22.98
CA ASN A 376 -0.17 27.59 -23.07
C ASN A 376 -1.20 26.78 -22.22
N ASN A 377 -0.88 25.73 -21.43
CA ASN A 377 -1.94 24.91 -20.79
C ASN A 377 -1.55 24.08 -19.54
N ILE A 378 -0.36 24.26 -18.94
CA ILE A 378 0.06 23.49 -17.73
C ILE A 378 0.40 24.43 -16.56
N ASP A 379 0.02 24.01 -15.35
CA ASP A 379 0.34 24.72 -14.10
C ASP A 379 1.84 24.55 -13.84
N SER A 380 2.55 25.66 -13.62
CA SER A 380 4.01 25.65 -13.46
C SER A 380 4.47 24.83 -12.24
N SER A 381 3.60 24.54 -11.28
CA SER A 381 3.85 23.62 -10.16
C SER A 381 3.84 22.14 -10.55
N LEU A 382 3.34 21.82 -11.74
CA LEU A 382 3.28 20.47 -12.30
C LEU A 382 4.43 20.20 -13.27
N CYS A 383 5.36 21.14 -13.45
CA CYS A 383 6.41 21.00 -14.43
C CYS A 383 7.78 21.38 -13.88
N GLU A 384 8.77 20.56 -14.22
CA GLU A 384 10.17 20.78 -13.93
C GLU A 384 10.90 21.04 -15.26
N PRO A 385 11.34 22.28 -15.54
CA PRO A 385 12.08 22.60 -16.75
C PRO A 385 13.55 22.23 -16.58
N TRP A 386 13.94 21.06 -17.11
CA TRP A 386 15.32 20.60 -17.09
C TRP A 386 16.07 21.13 -18.30
N LYS A 387 17.28 21.65 -18.08
CA LYS A 387 18.20 22.05 -19.16
C LYS A 387 19.32 21.03 -19.24
N CYS A 388 19.45 20.33 -20.35
CA CYS A 388 20.46 19.29 -20.53
C CYS A 388 21.53 19.72 -21.54
N TYR A 389 22.79 19.68 -21.11
CA TYR A 389 23.98 20.11 -21.84
C TYR A 389 24.84 18.90 -22.22
N LYS A 390 25.58 18.99 -23.33
CA LYS A 390 26.43 17.90 -23.78
C LYS A 390 27.66 17.81 -22.88
N GLU A 391 28.38 16.69 -22.97
CA GLU A 391 29.58 16.47 -22.16
C GLU A 391 30.64 17.55 -22.38
N ASP A 392 30.85 17.94 -23.64
CA ASP A 392 31.82 18.97 -24.05
C ASP A 392 31.53 20.38 -23.47
N ASP A 393 30.29 20.63 -23.02
CA ASP A 393 29.84 21.93 -22.51
C ASP A 393 30.07 22.07 -20.98
N ILE A 394 30.71 21.10 -20.33
CA ILE A 394 30.78 21.00 -18.86
C ILE A 394 32.20 21.24 -18.34
N LYS A 395 32.31 22.06 -17.29
CA LYS A 395 33.55 22.31 -16.53
C LYS A 395 33.42 21.75 -15.12
N ASN A 396 34.44 21.03 -14.67
CA ASN A 396 34.53 20.57 -13.29
C ASN A 396 34.92 21.75 -12.38
N ASP A 397 34.23 21.89 -11.25
CA ASP A 397 34.66 22.82 -10.20
C ASP A 397 35.80 22.14 -9.42
N GLU A 398 37.02 22.63 -9.54
CA GLU A 398 38.30 21.98 -9.13
C GLU A 398 38.45 21.72 -7.61
N GLN A 399 37.41 21.90 -6.79
CA GLN A 399 37.59 22.18 -5.37
C GLN A 399 37.09 21.16 -4.34
N ASP A 400 36.57 19.98 -4.70
CA ASP A 400 36.39 18.88 -3.72
C ASP A 400 36.38 17.49 -4.42
N ASP A 401 37.25 16.60 -3.95
CA ASP A 401 37.34 15.15 -4.17
C ASP A 401 37.66 14.65 -5.60
N LEU A 402 38.97 14.45 -5.85
CA LEU A 402 39.60 13.83 -7.03
C LEU A 402 39.14 12.38 -7.35
N GLU A 403 38.23 11.80 -6.57
CA GLU A 403 37.75 10.42 -6.75
C GLU A 403 36.58 10.31 -7.75
N TYR A 404 36.08 11.43 -8.29
CA TYR A 404 34.79 11.48 -9.00
C TYR A 404 34.82 12.08 -10.42
N ASP A 405 35.98 12.47 -10.96
CA ASP A 405 36.07 13.00 -12.34
C ASP A 405 35.70 11.96 -13.41
N GLN A 406 35.70 10.66 -13.06
CA GLN A 406 35.27 9.57 -13.94
C GLN A 406 33.75 9.44 -14.10
N GLU A 407 32.92 10.17 -13.33
CA GLU A 407 31.46 10.01 -13.37
C GLU A 407 30.75 10.75 -14.51
N LEU A 408 31.37 11.76 -15.12
CA LEU A 408 30.78 12.49 -16.25
C LEU A 408 31.07 11.83 -17.59
N THR A 409 32.25 11.21 -17.73
CA THR A 409 32.70 10.65 -18.99
C THR A 409 31.81 9.49 -19.43
N GLY A 410 31.14 9.65 -20.57
CA GLY A 410 30.18 8.66 -21.08
C GLY A 410 28.85 8.64 -20.31
N ALA A 411 28.59 9.62 -19.44
CA ALA A 411 27.33 9.76 -18.71
C ALA A 411 26.25 10.54 -19.49
N GLY A 412 26.60 10.97 -20.70
CA GLY A 412 25.69 11.53 -21.68
C GLY A 412 25.42 13.02 -21.53
N GLY A 413 26.25 13.73 -20.75
CA GLY A 413 26.08 15.14 -20.43
C GLY A 413 25.45 15.40 -19.06
N LEU A 414 25.01 16.64 -18.83
CA LEU A 414 24.49 17.10 -17.53
C LEU A 414 23.15 17.81 -17.68
N CYS A 415 22.18 17.39 -16.88
CA CYS A 415 20.86 18.01 -16.77
C CYS A 415 20.75 18.80 -15.46
N ILE A 416 20.33 20.06 -15.59
CA ILE A 416 20.20 21.02 -14.49
C ILE A 416 18.75 21.45 -14.33
N LEU A 417 18.27 21.45 -13.08
CA LEU A 417 16.96 21.98 -12.68
C LEU A 417 17.15 23.11 -11.67
N LYS A 418 16.67 24.30 -11.99
CA LYS A 418 16.69 25.42 -11.03
C LYS A 418 15.83 25.12 -9.80
N ASN A 419 16.36 25.34 -8.60
CA ASN A 419 15.62 25.15 -7.37
C ASN A 419 14.66 26.32 -7.12
N ARG A 420 13.41 26.17 -7.56
CA ARG A 420 12.34 27.17 -7.37
C ARG A 420 11.85 27.26 -5.91
N ASN A 421 12.18 26.27 -5.08
CA ASN A 421 11.74 26.18 -3.69
C ASN A 421 12.87 26.52 -2.70
N LYS A 422 13.89 27.28 -3.12
CA LYS A 422 14.93 27.77 -2.22
C LYS A 422 14.29 28.63 -1.14
N THR A 423 14.30 28.13 0.10
CA THR A 423 13.75 28.83 1.28
C THR A 423 14.84 29.34 2.21
N SER A 424 16.05 28.79 2.07
CA SER A 424 17.22 29.15 2.86
C SER A 424 18.45 29.25 1.97
N ASP A 425 19.44 30.03 2.41
CA ASP A 425 20.80 30.01 1.85
C ASP A 425 21.49 28.64 1.98
N ASN A 426 20.93 27.75 2.80
CA ASN A 426 21.38 26.37 2.95
C ASN A 426 20.86 25.44 1.84
N ASP A 427 19.83 25.84 1.09
CA ASP A 427 19.27 25.05 0.00
C ASP A 427 20.12 25.25 -1.27
N PRO A 428 20.33 24.20 -2.08
CA PRO A 428 21.06 24.34 -3.34
C PRO A 428 20.33 25.26 -4.30
N GLU A 429 21.06 26.00 -5.13
CA GLU A 429 20.47 26.88 -6.14
C GLU A 429 19.83 26.11 -7.31
N GLU A 430 20.38 24.93 -7.58
CA GLU A 430 19.97 24.05 -8.67
C GLU A 430 20.25 22.60 -8.28
N PHE A 431 19.58 21.69 -8.99
CA PHE A 431 19.82 20.26 -8.90
C PHE A 431 20.48 19.76 -10.18
N GLN A 432 21.53 18.97 -10.03
CA GLN A 432 22.38 18.46 -11.09
C GLN A 432 22.32 16.93 -11.14
N LYS A 433 22.08 16.40 -12.33
CA LYS A 433 22.08 14.97 -12.68
C LYS A 433 22.87 14.78 -13.95
N THR A 434 23.65 13.71 -14.07
CA THR A 434 24.10 13.31 -15.41
C THR A 434 22.89 12.94 -16.27
N PHE A 435 23.01 12.98 -17.58
CA PHE A 435 21.88 12.65 -18.45
C PHE A 435 21.37 11.22 -18.20
N ASN A 436 22.28 10.26 -18.00
CA ASN A 436 21.89 8.89 -17.64
C ASN A 436 21.05 8.83 -16.35
N GLU A 437 21.44 9.57 -15.31
CA GLU A 437 20.67 9.66 -14.06
C GLU A 437 19.34 10.38 -14.22
N PHE A 438 19.30 11.45 -15.03
CA PHE A 438 18.06 12.14 -15.39
C PHE A 438 17.10 11.20 -16.11
N PHE A 439 17.62 10.38 -17.02
CA PHE A 439 16.85 9.39 -17.74
C PHE A 439 16.26 8.33 -16.79
N TYR A 440 17.05 7.81 -15.83
CA TYR A 440 16.54 6.89 -14.79
C TYR A 440 15.48 7.53 -13.92
N PHE A 441 15.71 8.79 -13.52
CA PHE A 441 14.74 9.59 -12.78
C PHE A 441 13.40 9.69 -13.54
N TRP A 442 13.46 9.97 -14.84
CA TRP A 442 12.27 10.06 -15.68
C TRP A 442 11.53 8.73 -15.76
N ILE A 443 12.24 7.62 -16.00
CA ILE A 443 11.65 6.27 -16.02
C ILE A 443 10.98 5.93 -14.69
N GLY A 444 11.68 6.16 -13.57
CA GLY A 444 11.14 5.91 -12.24
C GLY A 444 9.82 6.64 -12.03
N ARG A 445 9.73 7.92 -12.37
CA ARG A 445 8.49 8.70 -12.29
C ARG A 445 7.41 8.22 -13.27
N PHE A 446 7.78 7.93 -14.51
CA PHE A 446 6.84 7.40 -15.51
C PHE A 446 6.16 6.10 -15.03
N LEU A 447 6.94 5.17 -14.46
CA LEU A 447 6.41 3.92 -13.91
C LEU A 447 5.47 4.18 -12.73
N ASN A 448 5.86 5.08 -11.84
CA ASN A 448 5.07 5.43 -10.67
C ASN A 448 3.72 6.07 -11.04
N ASP A 449 3.72 7.00 -11.98
CA ASP A 449 2.51 7.60 -12.53
C ASP A 449 1.61 6.54 -13.17
N SER A 450 2.22 5.62 -13.92
CA SER A 450 1.52 4.51 -14.58
C SER A 450 0.79 3.63 -13.58
N MET A 451 1.34 3.38 -12.38
CA MET A 451 0.65 2.63 -11.32
C MET A 451 -0.61 3.36 -10.83
N TYR A 452 -0.52 4.68 -10.65
CA TYR A 452 -1.65 5.48 -10.24
C TYR A 452 -2.76 5.40 -11.31
N TRP A 453 -2.38 5.54 -12.57
CA TRP A 453 -3.30 5.43 -13.70
C TRP A 453 -3.92 4.05 -13.84
N ARG A 454 -3.15 2.98 -13.61
CA ARG A 454 -3.65 1.60 -13.57
C ARG A 454 -4.80 1.47 -12.57
N GLY A 455 -4.65 2.01 -11.36
CA GLY A 455 -5.72 1.97 -10.36
C GLY A 455 -6.93 2.82 -10.75
N LYS A 456 -6.71 4.01 -11.32
CA LYS A 456 -7.77 4.98 -11.63
C LYS A 456 -8.57 4.66 -12.89
N VAL A 457 -7.89 4.23 -13.95
CA VAL A 457 -8.47 3.86 -15.26
C VAL A 457 -8.82 2.38 -15.31
N GLY A 458 -8.04 1.50 -14.68
CA GLY A 458 -8.33 0.06 -14.66
C GLY A 458 -9.71 -0.25 -14.09
N GLY A 459 -10.11 0.42 -13.00
CA GLY A 459 -11.48 0.30 -12.45
C GLY A 459 -12.59 0.92 -13.33
N CYS A 460 -12.23 1.58 -14.42
CA CYS A 460 -13.14 2.22 -15.38
C CYS A 460 -13.32 1.44 -16.68
N LEU A 461 -12.45 0.47 -16.95
CA LEU A 461 -12.54 -0.41 -18.11
C LEU A 461 -13.58 -1.50 -17.83
N LYS A 462 -14.58 -1.65 -18.71
CA LYS A 462 -15.47 -2.82 -18.67
C LYS A 462 -14.70 -4.02 -19.20
N ASN A 463 -14.71 -5.12 -18.44
CA ASN A 463 -13.88 -6.32 -18.66
C ASN A 463 -13.96 -6.95 -20.06
N ASP A 464 -14.92 -6.55 -20.91
CA ASP A 464 -15.14 -7.17 -22.22
C ASP A 464 -15.09 -6.18 -23.40
N LYS A 465 -15.05 -4.85 -23.16
CA LYS A 465 -15.23 -3.85 -24.24
C LYS A 465 -14.11 -2.83 -24.37
N LYS A 466 -13.14 -2.76 -23.45
CA LYS A 466 -12.07 -1.72 -23.43
C LYS A 466 -12.60 -0.28 -23.56
N THR A 467 -13.85 -0.03 -23.18
CA THR A 467 -14.52 1.29 -23.25
C THR A 467 -14.77 1.83 -21.84
N CYS A 468 -14.58 3.14 -21.65
CA CYS A 468 -14.77 3.80 -20.35
C CYS A 468 -16.27 3.94 -20.02
N GLY A 469 -16.70 3.20 -19.00
CA GLY A 469 -18.11 2.81 -18.85
C GLY A 469 -19.12 3.88 -18.40
N ASN A 470 -18.69 4.98 -17.77
CA ASN A 470 -19.57 6.04 -17.25
C ASN A 470 -18.94 7.44 -17.38
N LYS A 471 -19.70 8.54 -17.14
CA LYS A 471 -19.21 9.93 -17.33
C LYS A 471 -17.95 10.27 -16.51
N LYS A 472 -17.86 9.78 -15.26
CA LYS A 472 -16.66 9.94 -14.42
C LYS A 472 -15.46 9.20 -15.01
N CYS A 473 -15.69 8.00 -15.54
CA CYS A 473 -14.68 7.20 -16.20
C CYS A 473 -14.25 7.79 -17.54
N LYS A 474 -15.16 8.43 -18.30
CA LYS A 474 -14.78 9.19 -19.51
C LYS A 474 -13.76 10.28 -19.17
N GLY A 475 -14.03 11.11 -18.15
CA GLY A 475 -13.07 12.14 -17.71
C GLY A 475 -11.73 11.57 -17.24
N ASN A 476 -11.73 10.45 -16.51
CA ASN A 476 -10.48 9.78 -16.11
C ASN A 476 -9.67 9.28 -17.32
N CYS A 477 -10.35 8.69 -18.32
CA CYS A 477 -9.70 8.19 -19.53
C CYS A 477 -9.19 9.32 -20.43
N GLU A 478 -9.97 10.38 -20.61
CA GLU A 478 -9.54 11.59 -21.34
C GLU A 478 -8.30 12.21 -20.70
N CYS A 479 -8.29 12.33 -19.36
CA CYS A 479 -7.11 12.83 -18.66
C CYS A 479 -5.90 11.89 -18.79
N PHE A 480 -6.12 10.58 -18.75
CA PHE A 480 -5.05 9.61 -18.99
C PHE A 480 -4.44 9.77 -20.39
N LEU A 481 -5.27 9.97 -21.42
CA LEU A 481 -4.79 10.24 -22.78
C LEU A 481 -3.98 11.54 -22.84
N LYS A 482 -4.41 12.61 -22.17
CA LYS A 482 -3.62 13.85 -22.06
C LYS A 482 -2.26 13.61 -21.42
N TRP A 483 -2.20 12.80 -20.36
CA TRP A 483 -0.95 12.42 -19.71
C TRP A 483 -0.03 11.64 -20.66
N ILE A 484 -0.57 10.69 -21.43
CA ILE A 484 0.20 9.93 -22.43
C ILE A 484 0.80 10.85 -23.48
N GLU A 485 0.04 11.79 -24.04
CA GLU A 485 0.56 12.73 -25.04
C GLU A 485 1.68 13.62 -24.49
N LYS A 486 1.60 14.00 -23.21
CA LYS A 486 2.70 14.71 -22.54
C LYS A 486 3.94 13.84 -22.39
N LYS A 487 3.79 12.59 -21.95
CA LYS A 487 4.92 11.65 -21.85
C LYS A 487 5.55 11.31 -23.20
N LYS A 488 4.78 11.26 -24.28
CA LYS A 488 5.33 11.15 -25.65
C LYS A 488 6.19 12.36 -26.02
N THR A 489 5.73 13.57 -25.70
CA THR A 489 6.49 14.81 -25.98
C THR A 489 7.80 14.81 -25.20
N GLU A 490 7.74 14.56 -23.89
CA GLU A 490 8.93 14.43 -23.04
C GLU A 490 9.92 13.39 -23.58
N TRP A 491 9.42 12.25 -24.07
CA TRP A 491 10.24 11.18 -24.62
C TRP A 491 10.97 11.57 -25.91
N GLU A 492 10.35 12.37 -26.79
CA GLU A 492 11.02 12.88 -27.99
C GLU A 492 12.13 13.88 -27.65
N ASP A 493 11.92 14.74 -26.65
CA ASP A 493 12.95 15.68 -26.18
C ASP A 493 14.13 14.92 -25.54
N ILE A 494 13.84 13.87 -24.76
CA ILE A 494 14.84 12.94 -24.22
C ILE A 494 15.65 12.28 -25.33
N LYS A 495 14.98 11.75 -26.38
CA LYS A 495 15.67 11.15 -27.53
C LYS A 495 16.54 12.17 -28.26
N LYS A 496 16.08 13.41 -28.39
CA LYS A 496 16.85 14.48 -29.05
C LYS A 496 18.17 14.72 -28.32
N HIS A 497 18.15 14.81 -26.99
CA HIS A 497 19.38 14.94 -26.21
C HIS A 497 20.21 13.64 -26.23
N PHE A 498 19.61 12.47 -26.10
CA PHE A 498 20.34 11.20 -26.17
C PHE A 498 21.15 11.05 -27.48
N LYS A 499 20.61 11.52 -28.61
CA LYS A 499 21.29 11.52 -29.92
C LYS A 499 22.48 12.48 -30.01
N THR A 500 22.72 13.34 -29.04
CA THR A 500 23.91 14.19 -29.03
C THR A 500 25.14 13.48 -28.49
N GLN A 501 25.00 12.25 -28.01
CA GLN A 501 26.07 11.43 -27.47
C GLN A 501 26.76 10.63 -28.58
N GLU A 502 28.08 10.48 -28.49
CA GLU A 502 28.82 9.54 -29.31
C GLU A 502 28.78 8.15 -28.66
N LEU A 503 28.04 7.23 -29.27
CA LEU A 503 27.81 5.90 -28.72
C LEU A 503 28.55 4.82 -29.55
N PRO A 504 29.34 3.93 -28.91
CA PRO A 504 29.98 2.83 -29.61
C PRO A 504 28.97 1.70 -29.89
N GLY A 505 28.19 1.82 -30.96
CA GLY A 505 27.29 0.77 -31.44
C GLY A 505 25.82 1.19 -31.58
N ASP A 506 24.92 0.19 -31.67
CA ASP A 506 23.48 0.42 -31.81
C ASP A 506 22.89 1.07 -30.54
N PRO A 507 22.24 2.24 -30.66
CA PRO A 507 21.70 2.96 -29.50
C PRO A 507 20.65 2.17 -28.70
N GLY A 508 19.87 1.29 -29.34
CA GLY A 508 18.87 0.46 -28.66
C GLY A 508 19.52 -0.60 -27.76
N SER A 509 20.55 -1.26 -28.26
CA SER A 509 21.35 -2.25 -27.53
C SER A 509 22.10 -1.62 -26.36
N ILE A 510 22.69 -0.43 -26.58
CA ILE A 510 23.37 0.34 -25.54
C ILE A 510 22.37 0.79 -24.47
N LEU A 511 21.22 1.31 -24.86
CA LEU A 511 20.18 1.72 -23.92
C LEU A 511 19.75 0.53 -23.04
N LYS A 512 19.53 -0.65 -23.63
CA LYS A 512 19.15 -1.84 -22.87
C LYS A 512 20.24 -2.29 -21.88
N TYR A 513 21.50 -2.26 -22.30
CA TYR A 513 22.64 -2.62 -21.46
C TYR A 513 22.85 -1.61 -20.33
N VAL A 514 22.90 -0.32 -20.67
CA VAL A 514 23.12 0.80 -19.73
C VAL A 514 22.02 0.84 -18.69
N LEU A 515 20.76 0.61 -19.08
CA LEU A 515 19.60 0.68 -18.19
C LEU A 515 19.35 -0.56 -17.34
N LYS A 516 20.05 -1.66 -17.61
CA LYS A 516 19.76 -2.98 -17.02
C LYS A 516 18.25 -3.23 -16.96
N LEU A 517 17.55 -2.98 -18.07
CA LEU A 517 16.08 -2.97 -18.12
C LEU A 517 15.46 -4.25 -17.55
N GLU A 518 16.11 -5.39 -17.76
CA GLU A 518 15.69 -6.69 -17.21
C GLU A 518 15.61 -6.66 -15.67
N TYR A 519 16.62 -6.10 -14.99
CA TYR A 519 16.62 -5.95 -13.53
C TYR A 519 15.52 -4.98 -13.06
N LEU A 520 15.31 -3.87 -13.78
CA LEU A 520 14.24 -2.94 -13.48
C LEU A 520 12.86 -3.61 -13.60
N PHE A 521 12.63 -4.38 -14.66
CA PHE A 521 11.38 -5.10 -14.89
C PHE A 521 11.16 -6.27 -13.93
N GLU A 522 12.21 -7.00 -13.56
CA GLU A 522 12.13 -8.02 -12.51
C GLU A 522 11.72 -7.43 -11.16
N ASN A 523 12.24 -6.26 -10.81
CA ASN A 523 11.85 -5.56 -9.58
C ASN A 523 10.40 -5.03 -9.62
N ILE A 524 9.96 -4.55 -10.79
CA ILE A 524 8.55 -4.22 -11.02
C ILE A 524 7.70 -5.48 -10.84
N LYS A 525 8.09 -6.59 -11.46
CA LYS A 525 7.36 -7.86 -11.40
C LYS A 525 7.31 -8.43 -9.97
N SER A 526 8.41 -8.43 -9.24
CA SER A 526 8.47 -8.90 -7.85
C SER A 526 7.62 -8.05 -6.92
N GLY A 527 7.54 -6.74 -7.20
CA GLY A 527 6.68 -5.80 -6.50
C GLY A 527 5.19 -5.93 -6.78
N TYR A 528 4.80 -6.06 -8.06
CA TYR A 528 3.40 -6.05 -8.49
C TYR A 528 2.76 -7.44 -8.66
N GLY A 529 3.55 -8.51 -8.53
CA GLY A 529 3.17 -9.88 -8.85
C GLY A 529 3.18 -10.17 -10.36
N ASP A 530 2.79 -11.39 -10.76
CA ASP A 530 2.59 -11.76 -12.16
C ASP A 530 1.38 -11.01 -12.74
N VAL A 531 1.62 -9.79 -13.20
CA VAL A 531 0.63 -8.99 -13.92
C VAL A 531 0.71 -9.33 -15.40
N LYS A 532 -0.43 -9.60 -16.06
CA LYS A 532 -0.52 -9.89 -17.51
C LYS A 532 0.22 -8.89 -18.41
N GLU A 533 0.41 -7.66 -17.93
CA GLU A 533 1.14 -6.62 -18.64
C GLU A 533 2.67 -6.82 -18.61
N THR A 534 3.21 -7.54 -17.62
CA THR A 534 4.63 -7.95 -17.62
C THR A 534 4.93 -8.95 -18.73
N GLU A 535 3.97 -9.82 -19.08
CA GLU A 535 4.08 -10.70 -20.25
C GLU A 535 4.12 -9.91 -21.56
N ALA A 536 3.30 -8.85 -21.68
CA ALA A 536 3.30 -7.99 -22.87
C ALA A 536 4.61 -7.19 -23.00
N ILE A 537 5.15 -6.66 -21.90
CA ILE A 537 6.46 -5.97 -21.89
C ILE A 537 7.57 -6.96 -22.22
N ASN A 538 7.58 -8.14 -21.62
CA ASN A 538 8.57 -9.18 -21.92
C ASN A 538 8.52 -9.60 -23.39
N LYS A 539 7.31 -9.73 -23.96
CA LYS A 539 7.14 -10.03 -25.37
C LYS A 539 7.72 -8.94 -26.27
N ILE A 540 7.50 -7.67 -25.96
CA ILE A 540 8.10 -6.55 -26.70
C ILE A 540 9.63 -6.60 -26.59
N LEU A 541 10.18 -6.88 -25.40
CA LEU A 541 11.62 -7.00 -25.19
C LEU A 541 12.23 -8.20 -25.93
N ASP A 542 11.52 -9.32 -25.99
CA ASP A 542 11.92 -10.52 -26.72
C ASP A 542 11.84 -10.31 -28.23
N GLU A 543 10.88 -9.50 -28.71
CA GLU A 543 10.81 -9.07 -30.10
C GLU A 543 11.96 -8.11 -30.46
N GLU A 544 12.31 -7.18 -29.57
CA GLU A 544 13.48 -6.30 -29.74
C GLU A 544 14.81 -7.06 -29.60
N LYS A 545 14.88 -8.13 -28.79
CA LYS A 545 16.07 -9.03 -28.72
C LYS A 545 16.35 -9.77 -30.04
N LYS A 546 15.31 -9.95 -30.86
CA LYS A 546 15.38 -10.71 -32.12
C LYS A 546 15.69 -9.83 -33.34
N LYS A 547 15.54 -8.51 -33.21
CA LYS A 547 16.02 -7.53 -34.18
C LYS A 547 17.50 -7.28 -33.93
#